data_AF-A0AA43Q2W4-F1
#
_entry.id   AF-A0AA43Q2W4-F1
#
_cell.length_a   1.000
_cell.length_b   1.000
_cell.length_c   1.000
_cell.angle_alpha   90.00
_cell.angle_beta   90.00
_cell.angle_gamma   90.00
#
_symmetry.space_group_name_H-M   'P 1'
#
loop_
_entity.id
_entity.type
_entity.pdbx_description
1 polymer ?
#
loop_
_entity_poly.entity_id
_entity_poly.type
_entity_poly.pdbx_seq_one_letter_code
_entity_poly.pdbx_strand_id
1 'polypeptide(L)'
;MNNIVSIRFLVSLLLLWMSAADVYSDESHLISCRSSYRRLNDLKLQQPPSRVLLVPLLSREPHTTESPRWSEQPARTLEAFYRNRFNATVKQLRDIWSWTDYYRQVEQMMQQSPPYDRVIFISHGGFDGPVLENVVFWQDFQITGGKGELLQLSEAQPGLKHVLSIIYDTEKNRLFSDYMASHWPELAPMKSTDIWHRLKGLEKQLQPLDHACFQRYCSPDQLATSPVQQRGYRLDLCELICREPLFEQKTSVEISPERFFHFTKSLSSLVTADGLIFFGACNPGSAAPVKVLEKDETELLINSTLAHGPHQSYVHLVSAATGRITAGPIGQSSAEDIVNRVIMFETGRAQYNLCIVAPAAK
;
A
#
# COMPACT_ATOMS: atom_id res chain seq x y z
N MET A 1 -47.95 29.21 8.23
CA MET A 1 -46.90 29.50 7.24
C MET A 1 -45.57 29.61 7.98
N ASN A 2 -44.91 28.49 8.22
CA ASN A 2 -43.58 28.37 8.81
C ASN A 2 -43.05 26.98 8.39
N ASN A 3 -41.75 26.87 8.11
CA ASN A 3 -40.96 25.68 7.73
C ASN A 3 -40.36 25.62 6.32
N ILE A 4 -40.45 26.66 5.49
CA ILE A 4 -39.66 26.71 4.23
C ILE A 4 -38.22 27.18 4.49
N VAL A 5 -37.98 27.94 5.57
CA VAL A 5 -36.65 28.46 5.91
C VAL A 5 -35.73 27.38 6.52
N SER A 6 -36.30 26.40 7.24
CA SER A 6 -35.53 25.35 7.92
C SER A 6 -34.95 24.29 6.97
N ILE A 7 -35.62 24.05 5.83
CA ILE A 7 -35.18 23.06 4.84
C ILE A 7 -34.02 23.60 4.01
N ARG A 8 -33.99 24.90 3.68
CA ARG A 8 -32.85 25.49 2.95
C ARG A 8 -31.57 25.52 3.78
N PHE A 9 -31.67 25.76 5.10
CA PHE A 9 -30.52 25.67 5.99
C PHE A 9 -30.03 24.22 6.21
N LEU A 10 -30.94 23.24 6.30
CA LEU A 10 -30.55 21.83 6.39
C LEU A 10 -29.91 21.32 5.09
N VAL A 11 -30.40 21.74 3.93
CA VAL A 11 -29.84 21.36 2.63
C VAL A 11 -28.48 22.02 2.40
N SER A 12 -28.26 23.25 2.87
CA SER A 12 -26.91 23.86 2.86
C SER A 12 -25.94 23.19 3.84
N LEU A 13 -26.39 22.74 5.02
CA LEU A 13 -25.56 21.96 5.94
C LEU A 13 -25.26 20.54 5.41
N LEU A 14 -26.22 19.90 4.72
CA LEU A 14 -26.04 18.58 4.10
C LEU A 14 -25.19 18.66 2.81
N LEU A 15 -25.18 19.80 2.11
CA LEU A 15 -24.29 20.05 0.98
C LEU A 15 -22.87 20.46 1.41
N LEU A 16 -22.68 20.99 2.62
CA LEU A 16 -21.35 21.18 3.23
C LEU A 16 -20.72 19.85 3.69
N TRP A 17 -21.52 18.79 3.84
CA TRP A 17 -21.09 17.41 4.13
C TRP A 17 -20.80 16.58 2.86
N MET A 18 -20.79 17.20 1.68
CA MET A 18 -20.30 16.60 0.43
C MET A 18 -18.86 17.02 0.10
N SER A 19 -18.20 17.72 1.01
CA SER A 19 -16.74 17.76 1.05
C SER A 19 -16.31 16.41 1.60
N ALA A 20 -15.98 15.46 0.74
CA ALA A 20 -15.26 14.27 1.18
C ALA A 20 -14.02 14.77 1.92
N ALA A 21 -14.01 14.62 3.24
CA ALA A 21 -12.82 14.81 4.02
C ALA A 21 -11.78 13.87 3.40
N ASP A 22 -10.72 14.46 2.87
CA ASP A 22 -9.53 13.73 2.46
C ASP A 22 -9.16 12.88 3.66
N VAL A 23 -9.13 11.55 3.51
CA VAL A 23 -8.71 10.65 4.61
C VAL A 23 -7.27 10.98 5.06
N TYR A 24 -6.53 11.74 4.24
CA TYR A 24 -5.20 12.28 4.48
C TYR A 24 -5.16 13.76 4.90
N SER A 25 -6.32 14.36 5.18
CA SER A 25 -6.45 15.74 5.70
C SER A 25 -6.59 15.78 7.23
N ASP A 26 -6.18 14.73 7.93
CA ASP A 26 -6.18 14.79 9.39
C ASP A 26 -5.26 15.95 9.80
N GLU A 27 -5.84 16.95 10.47
CA GLU A 27 -5.10 18.14 10.93
C GLU A 27 -3.90 17.70 11.78
N SER A 28 -4.01 16.56 12.47
CA SER A 28 -2.95 15.92 13.25
C SER A 28 -1.70 15.60 12.40
N HIS A 29 -1.87 15.08 11.18
CA HIS A 29 -0.79 14.71 10.26
C HIS A 29 -0.18 15.93 9.55
N LEU A 30 -1.02 16.90 9.17
CA LEU A 30 -0.54 18.18 8.66
C LEU A 30 0.28 18.95 9.71
N ILE A 31 -0.06 18.79 11.00
CA ILE A 31 0.69 19.37 12.12
C ILE A 31 2.00 18.61 12.36
N SER A 32 2.00 17.27 12.34
CA SER A 32 3.19 16.45 12.59
C SER A 32 4.26 16.62 11.52
N CYS A 33 3.87 16.76 10.25
CA CYS A 33 4.78 17.00 9.13
C CYS A 33 5.06 18.49 8.87
N ARG A 34 4.84 19.38 9.84
CA ARG A 34 5.35 20.78 9.78
C ARG A 34 6.87 20.77 9.84
N SER A 35 7.49 20.57 8.68
CA SER A 35 8.93 20.58 8.55
C SER A 35 9.51 21.93 9.03
N SER A 36 10.54 21.86 9.87
CA SER A 36 11.40 23.01 10.19
C SER A 36 12.27 23.41 8.99
N TYR A 37 12.38 22.54 7.99
CA TYR A 37 13.17 22.70 6.78
C TYR A 37 12.23 22.83 5.58
N ARG A 38 12.13 24.03 5.01
CA ARG A 38 11.27 24.26 3.84
C ARG A 38 12.08 24.33 2.55
N ARG A 39 13.39 24.52 2.62
CA ARG A 39 14.28 24.66 1.47
C ARG A 39 15.49 23.76 1.61
N LEU A 40 16.13 23.43 0.48
CA LEU A 40 17.35 22.63 0.46
C LEU A 40 18.48 23.25 1.29
N ASN A 41 18.59 24.58 1.30
CA ASN A 41 19.63 25.31 2.05
C ASN A 41 19.44 25.23 3.57
N ASP A 42 18.25 24.88 4.03
CA ASP A 42 17.98 24.69 5.45
C ASP A 42 18.63 23.38 5.95
N LEU A 43 19.00 22.49 5.02
CA LEU A 43 19.54 21.16 5.27
C LEU A 43 21.06 21.15 5.06
N LYS A 44 21.78 20.43 5.93
CA LYS A 44 23.24 20.21 5.80
C LYS A 44 23.57 19.20 4.68
N LEU A 45 22.95 19.34 3.52
CA LEU A 45 23.16 18.49 2.35
C LEU A 45 24.34 19.01 1.53
N GLN A 46 25.05 18.10 0.87
CA GLN A 46 26.03 18.47 -0.15
C GLN A 46 25.33 19.19 -1.33
N GLN A 47 25.87 20.34 -1.73
CA GLN A 47 25.41 21.12 -2.89
C GLN A 47 26.61 21.48 -3.78
N PRO A 48 26.51 21.34 -5.12
CA PRO A 48 25.42 20.72 -5.93
C PRO A 48 25.48 19.18 -5.97
N PRO A 49 24.36 18.48 -6.27
CA PRO A 49 24.36 17.01 -6.39
C PRO A 49 25.16 16.56 -7.62
N SER A 50 26.05 15.59 -7.40
CA SER A 50 26.94 15.00 -8.40
C SER A 50 26.50 13.61 -8.86
N ARG A 51 25.83 12.84 -7.99
CA ARG A 51 25.38 11.47 -8.24
C ARG A 51 23.94 11.30 -7.79
N VAL A 52 23.08 10.89 -8.71
CA VAL A 52 21.64 10.70 -8.45
C VAL A 52 21.21 9.30 -8.89
N LEU A 53 20.48 8.62 -8.01
CA LEU A 53 19.82 7.35 -8.31
C LEU A 53 18.31 7.57 -8.38
N LEU A 54 17.72 7.19 -9.50
CA LEU A 54 16.27 7.15 -9.71
C LEU A 54 15.77 5.71 -9.60
N VAL A 55 14.70 5.50 -8.85
CA VAL A 55 14.11 4.18 -8.56
C VAL A 55 12.62 4.21 -8.93
N PRO A 56 12.28 4.10 -10.23
CA PRO A 56 10.90 3.94 -10.66
C PRO A 56 10.39 2.54 -10.27
N LEU A 57 9.28 2.51 -9.53
CA LEU A 57 8.58 1.29 -9.14
C LEU A 57 7.44 1.05 -10.12
N LEU A 58 7.39 -0.16 -10.69
CA LEU A 58 6.42 -0.55 -11.69
C LEU A 58 5.25 -1.25 -11.01
N SER A 59 4.04 -1.06 -11.51
CA SER A 59 2.80 -1.62 -10.92
C SER A 59 1.92 -2.19 -12.03
N ARG A 60 1.32 -3.38 -11.84
CA ARG A 60 0.34 -3.93 -12.80
C ARG A 60 -1.00 -4.06 -12.14
N GLU A 61 -1.69 -2.95 -11.92
CA GLU A 61 -3.03 -3.02 -11.38
C GLU A 61 -4.03 -3.53 -12.43
N PRO A 62 -4.64 -4.72 -12.23
CA PRO A 62 -5.68 -5.20 -13.11
C PRO A 62 -6.86 -4.22 -13.08
N HIS A 63 -7.40 -3.93 -14.26
CA HIS A 63 -8.54 -3.03 -14.48
C HIS A 63 -8.26 -1.51 -14.36
N THR A 64 -7.00 -1.09 -14.31
CA THR A 64 -6.65 0.33 -14.47
C THR A 64 -6.30 0.66 -15.93
N THR A 65 -6.55 1.91 -16.34
CA THR A 65 -6.08 2.44 -17.63
C THR A 65 -4.67 3.04 -17.52
N GLU A 66 -4.08 3.02 -16.32
CA GLU A 66 -2.75 3.56 -16.09
C GLU A 66 -1.69 2.65 -16.71
N SER A 67 -0.65 3.25 -17.28
CA SER A 67 0.46 2.47 -17.82
C SER A 67 1.21 1.78 -16.67
N PRO A 68 1.51 0.48 -16.75
CA PRO A 68 2.33 -0.19 -15.74
C PRO A 68 3.73 0.38 -15.55
N ARG A 69 4.19 1.19 -16.51
CA ARG A 69 5.49 1.86 -16.55
C ARG A 69 5.39 3.36 -16.38
N TRP A 70 4.28 3.88 -15.85
CA TRP A 70 4.06 5.32 -15.73
C TRP A 70 5.20 6.02 -14.99
N SER A 71 5.79 5.38 -13.96
CA SER A 71 6.87 5.92 -13.13
C SER A 71 8.17 6.17 -13.89
N GLU A 72 8.36 5.53 -15.05
CA GLU A 72 9.52 5.76 -15.92
C GLU A 72 9.47 7.13 -16.61
N GLN A 73 8.28 7.71 -16.83
CA GLN A 73 8.17 9.01 -17.47
C GLN A 73 8.66 10.15 -16.56
N PRO A 74 8.22 10.27 -15.29
CA PRO A 74 8.83 11.19 -14.33
C PRO A 74 10.33 10.95 -14.14
N ALA A 75 10.78 9.68 -14.15
CA ALA A 75 12.19 9.35 -14.02
C ALA A 75 13.02 9.95 -15.16
N ARG A 76 12.56 9.81 -16.41
CA ARG A 76 13.22 10.43 -17.58
C ARG A 76 13.29 11.95 -17.48
N THR A 77 12.22 12.60 -17.02
CA THR A 77 12.21 14.06 -16.84
C THR A 77 13.20 14.49 -15.76
N LEU A 78 13.28 13.79 -14.63
CA LEU A 78 14.24 14.07 -13.57
C LEU A 78 15.68 13.78 -14.00
N GLU A 79 15.92 12.72 -14.76
CA GLU A 79 17.23 12.41 -15.34
C GLU A 79 17.74 13.57 -16.20
N ALA A 80 16.91 14.07 -17.11
CA ALA A 80 17.24 15.23 -17.93
C ALA A 80 17.50 16.48 -17.10
N PHE A 81 16.66 16.74 -16.09
CA PHE A 81 16.84 17.87 -15.16
C PHE A 81 18.19 17.81 -14.45
N TYR A 82 18.54 16.70 -13.81
CA TYR A 82 19.79 16.59 -13.04
C TYR A 82 21.04 16.66 -13.92
N ARG A 83 21.01 16.03 -15.10
CA ARG A 83 22.11 16.13 -16.06
C ARG A 83 22.30 17.55 -16.56
N ASN A 84 21.23 18.22 -16.98
CA ASN A 84 21.33 19.54 -17.59
C ASN A 84 21.61 20.65 -16.56
N ARG A 85 21.01 20.56 -15.37
CA ARG A 85 21.11 21.62 -14.36
C ARG A 85 22.38 21.56 -13.52
N PHE A 86 22.87 20.35 -13.24
CA PHE A 86 23.96 20.11 -12.29
C PHE A 86 25.13 19.34 -12.89
N ASN A 87 25.04 18.90 -14.16
CA ASN A 87 26.01 17.98 -14.77
C ASN A 87 26.20 16.70 -13.94
N ALA A 88 25.13 16.24 -13.29
CA ALA A 88 25.17 15.08 -12.41
C ALA A 88 25.22 13.76 -13.19
N THR A 89 25.93 12.78 -12.64
CA THR A 89 25.82 11.38 -13.08
C THR A 89 24.51 10.80 -12.54
N VAL A 90 23.56 10.57 -13.44
CA VAL A 90 22.26 9.97 -13.10
C VAL A 90 22.22 8.52 -13.53
N LYS A 91 21.88 7.62 -12.58
CA LYS A 91 21.57 6.21 -12.83
C LYS A 91 20.11 5.95 -12.51
N GLN A 92 19.48 5.08 -13.27
CA GLN A 92 18.10 4.64 -13.05
C GLN A 92 18.07 3.12 -12.87
N LEU A 93 17.40 2.64 -11.82
CA LEU A 93 17.02 1.23 -11.72
C LEU A 93 15.89 0.94 -12.72
N ARG A 94 15.94 -0.23 -13.35
CA ARG A 94 14.99 -0.62 -14.41
C ARG A 94 14.23 -1.87 -14.00
N ASP A 95 13.01 -2.02 -14.49
CA ASP A 95 12.23 -3.25 -14.34
C ASP A 95 12.04 -3.70 -12.87
N ILE A 96 11.78 -2.74 -11.97
CA ILE A 96 11.49 -3.01 -10.56
C ILE A 96 10.00 -3.31 -10.40
N TRP A 97 9.63 -4.59 -10.53
CA TRP A 97 8.26 -5.10 -10.38
C TRP A 97 7.97 -5.71 -9.01
N SER A 98 9.01 -5.89 -8.18
CA SER A 98 8.95 -6.48 -6.85
C SER A 98 10.02 -5.88 -5.95
N TRP A 99 9.84 -5.96 -4.62
CA TRP A 99 10.91 -5.64 -3.67
C TRP A 99 12.13 -6.55 -3.85
N THR A 100 11.93 -7.80 -4.27
CA THR A 100 13.01 -8.74 -4.62
C THR A 100 13.85 -8.21 -5.80
N ASP A 101 13.23 -7.65 -6.83
CA ASP A 101 13.94 -7.02 -7.95
C ASP A 101 14.77 -5.82 -7.49
N TYR A 102 14.19 -5.00 -6.61
CA TYR A 102 14.90 -3.89 -5.98
C TYR A 102 16.14 -4.38 -5.21
N TYR A 103 15.97 -5.32 -4.28
CA TYR A 103 17.09 -5.80 -3.46
C TYR A 103 18.20 -6.42 -4.31
N ARG A 104 17.85 -7.23 -5.31
CA ARG A 104 18.82 -7.83 -6.24
C ARG A 104 19.64 -6.80 -7.00
N GLN A 105 19.01 -5.75 -7.53
CA GLN A 105 19.73 -4.70 -8.27
C GLN A 105 20.56 -3.80 -7.35
N VAL A 106 20.06 -3.54 -6.14
CA VAL A 106 20.81 -2.76 -5.14
C VAL A 106 22.05 -3.50 -4.67
N GLU A 107 21.97 -4.81 -4.41
CA GLU A 107 23.12 -5.63 -4.03
C GLU A 107 24.23 -5.58 -5.09
N GLN A 108 23.87 -5.73 -6.37
CA GLN A 108 24.82 -5.59 -7.49
C GLN A 108 25.42 -4.17 -7.54
N MET A 109 24.61 -3.14 -7.30
CA MET A 109 25.04 -1.76 -7.33
C MET A 109 26.00 -1.40 -6.20
N MET A 110 25.74 -1.88 -4.99
CA MET A 110 26.59 -1.66 -3.81
C MET A 110 28.01 -2.18 -4.01
N GLN A 111 28.20 -3.21 -4.84
CA GLN A 111 29.52 -3.75 -5.16
C GLN A 111 30.25 -2.93 -6.24
N GLN A 112 29.52 -2.17 -7.05
CA GLN A 112 30.05 -1.60 -8.31
C GLN A 112 30.08 -0.07 -8.34
N SER A 113 29.42 0.60 -7.41
CA SER A 113 29.18 2.04 -7.49
C SER A 113 29.30 2.69 -6.11
N PRO A 114 29.98 3.85 -5.99
CA PRO A 114 29.93 4.61 -4.76
C PRO A 114 28.52 5.16 -4.52
N PRO A 115 28.21 5.54 -3.26
CA PRO A 115 26.91 6.08 -2.87
C PRO A 115 26.48 7.31 -3.68
N TYR A 116 25.20 7.66 -3.56
CA TYR A 116 24.53 8.74 -4.26
C TYR A 116 24.15 9.86 -3.30
N ASP A 117 24.20 11.10 -3.81
CA ASP A 117 23.81 12.30 -3.06
C ASP A 117 22.28 12.39 -2.94
N ARG A 118 21.57 11.80 -3.91
CA ARG A 118 20.11 11.70 -3.99
C ARG A 118 19.71 10.28 -4.38
N VAL A 119 18.80 9.67 -3.61
CA VAL A 119 18.08 8.46 -4.01
C VAL A 119 16.59 8.81 -4.05
N ILE A 120 15.98 8.71 -5.22
CA ILE A 120 14.61 9.16 -5.48
C ILE A 120 13.77 7.98 -5.93
N PHE A 121 12.82 7.56 -5.10
CA PHE A 121 11.78 6.60 -5.49
C PHE A 121 10.66 7.32 -6.24
N ILE A 122 10.12 6.67 -7.26
CA ILE A 122 8.98 7.17 -8.04
C ILE A 122 7.96 6.02 -8.10
N SER A 123 6.88 6.13 -7.35
CA SER A 123 5.96 5.01 -7.11
C SER A 123 4.55 5.49 -6.79
N HIS A 124 3.61 4.54 -6.65
CA HIS A 124 2.43 4.84 -5.85
C HIS A 124 2.84 5.07 -4.39
N GLY A 125 2.05 5.87 -3.69
CA GLY A 125 2.24 6.15 -2.27
C GLY A 125 1.19 5.49 -1.41
N GLY A 126 1.64 4.79 -0.37
CA GLY A 126 0.87 4.64 0.87
C GLY A 126 1.03 5.90 1.72
N PHE A 127 0.48 5.90 2.94
CA PHE A 127 0.43 7.06 3.83
C PHE A 127 1.77 7.83 3.96
N ASP A 128 2.96 7.21 3.89
CA ASP A 128 4.23 7.97 3.83
C ASP A 128 5.45 7.23 3.23
N GLY A 129 5.22 6.20 2.40
CA GLY A 129 6.30 5.36 1.88
C GLY A 129 6.07 4.88 0.45
N PRO A 130 7.15 4.41 -0.22
CA PRO A 130 7.01 3.84 -1.54
C PRO A 130 6.21 2.53 -1.44
N VAL A 131 5.15 2.44 -2.22
CA VAL A 131 4.37 1.22 -2.40
C VAL A 131 4.70 0.62 -3.74
N LEU A 132 4.90 -0.69 -3.71
CA LEU A 132 5.01 -1.52 -4.89
C LEU A 132 3.96 -2.64 -4.75
N GLU A 133 3.45 -3.16 -5.86
CA GLU A 133 2.35 -4.13 -5.85
C GLU A 133 2.60 -5.29 -4.87
N ASN A 134 1.54 -5.80 -4.23
CA ASN A 134 1.61 -6.87 -3.24
C ASN A 134 2.13 -8.19 -3.87
N VAL A 135 3.44 -8.39 -3.88
CA VAL A 135 4.06 -9.61 -4.40
C VAL A 135 4.15 -10.64 -3.29
N VAL A 136 3.59 -11.83 -3.52
CA VAL A 136 3.77 -12.99 -2.64
C VAL A 136 5.25 -13.37 -2.63
N PHE A 137 5.91 -13.21 -1.49
CA PHE A 137 7.33 -13.53 -1.32
C PHE A 137 7.55 -14.88 -0.65
N TRP A 138 6.53 -15.41 0.03
CA TRP A 138 6.57 -16.72 0.64
C TRP A 138 5.18 -17.33 0.67
N GLN A 139 5.12 -18.63 0.43
CA GLN A 139 3.90 -19.40 0.46
C GLN A 139 4.24 -20.81 0.94
N ASP A 140 3.35 -21.37 1.75
CA ASP A 140 3.48 -22.73 2.23
C ASP A 140 2.12 -23.40 2.28
N PHE A 141 2.09 -24.64 1.83
CA PHE A 141 0.90 -25.48 1.80
C PHE A 141 1.24 -26.77 2.51
N GLN A 142 0.53 -27.03 3.61
CA GLN A 142 0.74 -28.20 4.44
C GLN A 142 -0.57 -28.95 4.66
N ILE A 143 -0.48 -30.27 4.62
CA ILE A 143 -1.54 -31.17 5.06
C ILE A 143 -0.99 -31.95 6.25
N THR A 144 -1.56 -31.73 7.43
CA THR A 144 -1.16 -32.42 8.66
C THR A 144 -2.38 -33.10 9.27
N GLY A 145 -2.46 -34.43 9.13
CA GLY A 145 -3.62 -35.21 9.55
C GLY A 145 -4.90 -34.75 8.83
N GLY A 146 -5.96 -34.48 9.60
CA GLY A 146 -7.25 -34.00 9.12
C GLY A 146 -7.31 -32.52 8.74
N LYS A 147 -6.18 -31.80 8.71
CA LYS A 147 -6.14 -30.33 8.48
C LYS A 147 -5.27 -29.99 7.27
N GLY A 148 -5.83 -29.22 6.35
CA GLY A 148 -5.11 -28.54 5.29
C GLY A 148 -4.94 -27.07 5.61
N GLU A 149 -3.76 -26.52 5.35
CA GLU A 149 -3.42 -25.13 5.60
C GLU A 149 -2.62 -24.55 4.44
N LEU A 150 -3.07 -23.42 3.93
CA LEU A 150 -2.33 -22.57 3.01
C LEU A 150 -2.02 -21.25 3.72
N LEU A 151 -0.74 -20.92 3.81
CA LEU A 151 -0.25 -19.64 4.32
C LEU A 151 0.45 -18.89 3.19
N GLN A 152 0.03 -17.66 2.92
CA GLN A 152 0.64 -16.76 1.95
C GLN A 152 1.10 -15.49 2.65
N LEU A 153 2.32 -15.07 2.34
CA LEU A 153 2.92 -13.85 2.83
C LEU A 153 3.27 -12.94 1.65
N SER A 154 2.75 -11.73 1.66
CA SER A 154 3.04 -10.70 0.66
C SER A 154 3.44 -9.39 1.33
N GLU A 155 4.09 -8.51 0.55
CA GLU A 155 4.53 -7.20 1.02
C GLU A 155 4.36 -6.17 -0.10
N ALA A 156 3.59 -5.12 0.18
CA ALA A 156 3.46 -3.96 -0.69
C ALA A 156 4.39 -2.82 -0.28
N GLN A 157 4.49 -2.57 1.03
CA GLN A 157 5.37 -1.57 1.62
C GLN A 157 6.42 -2.25 2.50
N PRO A 158 7.71 -1.89 2.43
CA PRO A 158 8.76 -2.57 3.19
C PRO A 158 8.49 -2.54 4.70
N GLY A 159 8.44 -3.72 5.31
CA GLY A 159 8.14 -3.88 6.73
C GLY A 159 6.67 -4.12 7.07
N LEU A 160 5.74 -4.02 6.12
CA LEU A 160 4.34 -4.42 6.27
C LEU A 160 4.09 -5.75 5.57
N LYS A 161 4.02 -6.81 6.38
CA LYS A 161 3.75 -8.17 5.91
C LYS A 161 2.25 -8.42 5.96
N HIS A 162 1.65 -8.65 4.80
CA HIS A 162 0.29 -9.18 4.72
C HIS A 162 0.32 -10.70 4.85
N VAL A 163 -0.55 -11.22 5.70
CA VAL A 163 -0.69 -12.65 5.97
C VAL A 163 -2.08 -13.08 5.54
N LEU A 164 -2.14 -14.00 4.58
CA LEU A 164 -3.36 -14.72 4.23
C LEU A 164 -3.23 -16.17 4.70
N SER A 165 -4.16 -16.61 5.53
CA SER A 165 -4.27 -18.01 5.96
C SER A 165 -5.59 -18.60 5.50
N ILE A 166 -5.54 -19.76 4.87
CA ILE A 166 -6.70 -20.56 4.50
C ILE A 166 -6.56 -21.92 5.18
N ILE A 167 -7.53 -22.25 6.03
CA ILE A 167 -7.55 -23.49 6.80
C ILE A 167 -8.80 -24.27 6.43
N TYR A 168 -8.67 -25.58 6.23
CA TYR A 168 -9.79 -26.46 5.94
C TYR A 168 -9.58 -27.85 6.55
N ASP A 169 -10.69 -28.58 6.72
CA ASP A 169 -10.70 -29.97 7.15
C ASP A 169 -10.62 -30.89 5.93
N THR A 170 -9.62 -31.77 5.89
CA THR A 170 -9.35 -32.64 4.74
C THR A 170 -10.34 -33.81 4.61
N GLU A 171 -11.00 -34.18 5.71
CA GLU A 171 -11.97 -35.27 5.77
C GLU A 171 -13.39 -34.79 5.42
N LYS A 172 -13.67 -33.50 5.65
CA LYS A 172 -14.99 -32.90 5.43
C LYS A 172 -15.47 -33.00 3.98
N ASN A 173 -14.59 -32.79 3.01
CA ASN A 173 -14.92 -32.96 1.60
C ASN A 173 -13.66 -33.28 0.78
N ARG A 174 -13.62 -34.50 0.27
CA ARG A 174 -12.47 -35.00 -0.50
C ARG A 174 -12.24 -34.22 -1.80
N LEU A 175 -13.30 -33.83 -2.51
CA LEU A 175 -13.18 -33.08 -3.77
C LEU A 175 -12.58 -31.69 -3.55
N PHE A 176 -12.98 -31.02 -2.47
CA PHE A 176 -12.38 -29.74 -2.09
C PHE A 176 -10.91 -29.89 -1.68
N SER A 177 -10.59 -30.95 -0.94
CA SER A 177 -9.22 -31.24 -0.51
C SER A 177 -8.31 -31.56 -1.70
N ASP A 178 -8.78 -32.38 -2.63
CA ASP A 178 -8.07 -32.71 -3.87
C ASP A 178 -7.87 -31.45 -4.73
N TYR A 179 -8.87 -30.57 -4.78
CA TYR A 179 -8.76 -29.27 -5.44
C TYR A 179 -7.67 -28.39 -4.82
N MET A 180 -7.69 -28.22 -3.50
CA MET A 180 -6.68 -27.42 -2.79
C MET A 180 -5.28 -27.99 -2.99
N ALA A 181 -5.11 -29.31 -2.88
CA ALA A 181 -3.81 -29.97 -3.08
C ALA A 181 -3.23 -29.77 -4.49
N SER A 182 -4.08 -29.61 -5.52
CA SER A 182 -3.66 -29.48 -6.92
C SER A 182 -3.62 -28.04 -7.45
N HIS A 183 -4.41 -27.12 -6.88
CA HIS A 183 -4.60 -25.76 -7.42
C HIS A 183 -4.11 -24.64 -6.49
N TRP A 184 -3.57 -24.95 -5.30
CA TRP A 184 -3.03 -23.92 -4.40
C TRP A 184 -1.98 -22.99 -5.05
N PRO A 185 -1.11 -23.43 -6.00
CA PRO A 185 -0.14 -22.52 -6.63
C PRO A 185 -0.84 -21.46 -7.49
N GLU A 186 -2.01 -21.76 -8.03
CA GLU A 186 -2.80 -20.82 -8.84
C GLU A 186 -3.45 -19.72 -8.00
N LEU A 187 -3.52 -19.90 -6.68
CA LEU A 187 -4.03 -18.88 -5.76
C LEU A 187 -2.98 -17.81 -5.45
N ALA A 188 -1.70 -18.07 -5.69
CA ALA A 188 -0.60 -17.14 -5.39
C ALA A 188 -0.71 -15.76 -6.06
N PRO A 189 -1.05 -15.64 -7.36
CA PRO A 189 -1.16 -14.33 -8.00
C PRO A 189 -2.49 -13.61 -7.73
N MET A 190 -3.42 -14.21 -6.99
CA MET A 190 -4.77 -13.68 -6.82
C MET A 190 -4.86 -12.76 -5.60
N LYS A 191 -5.73 -11.74 -5.66
CA LYS A 191 -6.05 -10.95 -4.46
C LYS A 191 -6.84 -11.81 -3.48
N SER A 192 -6.74 -11.52 -2.18
CA SER A 192 -7.43 -12.27 -1.13
C SER A 192 -8.95 -12.36 -1.35
N THR A 193 -9.57 -11.30 -1.88
CA THR A 193 -10.99 -11.26 -2.24
C THR A 193 -11.33 -12.20 -3.38
N ASP A 194 -10.47 -12.28 -4.39
CA ASP A 194 -10.65 -13.14 -5.56
C ASP A 194 -10.49 -14.61 -5.18
N ILE A 195 -9.52 -14.92 -4.32
CA ILE A 195 -9.36 -16.25 -3.72
C ILE A 195 -10.62 -16.64 -2.96
N TRP A 196 -11.12 -15.74 -2.10
CA TRP A 196 -12.33 -15.99 -1.32
C TRP A 196 -13.53 -16.28 -2.23
N HIS A 197 -13.75 -15.47 -3.26
CA HIS A 197 -14.84 -15.67 -4.22
C HIS A 197 -14.70 -16.99 -4.98
N ARG A 198 -13.49 -17.34 -5.43
CA ARG A 198 -13.21 -18.60 -6.13
C ARG A 198 -13.53 -19.81 -5.24
N LEU A 199 -13.03 -19.81 -3.99
CA LEU A 199 -13.25 -20.91 -3.05
C LEU A 199 -14.69 -20.99 -2.56
N LYS A 200 -15.39 -19.86 -2.37
CA LYS A 200 -16.83 -19.86 -2.08
C LYS A 200 -17.68 -20.34 -3.25
N GLY A 201 -17.28 -20.00 -4.48
CA GLY A 201 -17.91 -20.54 -5.69
C GLY A 201 -17.81 -22.06 -5.74
N LEU A 202 -16.64 -22.61 -5.39
CA LEU A 202 -16.44 -24.06 -5.30
C LEU A 202 -17.24 -24.68 -4.15
N GLU A 203 -17.26 -24.06 -2.96
CA GLU A 203 -18.07 -24.51 -1.83
C GLU A 203 -19.56 -24.61 -2.18
N LYS A 204 -20.10 -23.63 -2.93
CA LYS A 204 -21.49 -23.64 -3.41
C LYS A 204 -21.80 -24.84 -4.31
N GLN A 205 -20.82 -25.30 -5.08
CA GLN A 205 -20.96 -26.47 -5.97
C GLN A 205 -20.83 -27.79 -5.22
N LEU A 206 -19.99 -27.85 -4.19
CA LEU A 206 -19.61 -29.09 -3.51
C LEU A 206 -20.42 -29.39 -2.24
N GLN A 207 -20.90 -28.38 -1.52
CA GLN A 207 -21.67 -28.56 -0.28
C GLN A 207 -23.15 -28.37 -0.53
N PRO A 208 -24.05 -29.23 -0.04
CA PRO A 208 -25.49 -29.02 -0.14
C PRO A 208 -25.95 -27.85 0.74
N LEU A 209 -27.12 -27.29 0.42
CA LEU A 209 -27.81 -26.36 1.31
C LEU A 209 -28.34 -27.12 2.52
N ASP A 210 -28.09 -26.60 3.72
CA ASP A 210 -28.88 -26.95 4.89
C ASP A 210 -30.29 -26.39 4.71
N HIS A 211 -31.21 -27.27 4.31
CA HIS A 211 -32.61 -26.91 4.10
C HIS A 211 -33.29 -26.39 5.37
N ALA A 212 -32.91 -26.85 6.57
CA ALA A 212 -33.50 -26.36 7.80
C ALA A 212 -33.04 -24.92 8.09
N CYS A 213 -31.75 -24.63 7.92
CA CYS A 213 -31.24 -23.25 7.98
C CYS A 213 -31.93 -22.37 6.92
N PHE A 214 -31.97 -22.82 5.68
CA PHE A 214 -32.50 -22.03 4.57
C PHE A 214 -33.99 -21.73 4.75
N GLN A 215 -34.81 -22.72 5.13
CA GLN A 215 -36.23 -22.50 5.40
C GLN A 215 -36.46 -21.52 6.56
N ARG A 216 -35.61 -21.56 7.59
CA ARG A 216 -35.73 -20.68 8.75
C ARG A 216 -35.46 -19.21 8.43
N TYR A 217 -34.46 -18.93 7.59
CA TYR A 217 -34.03 -17.55 7.32
C TYR A 217 -34.50 -16.99 5.98
N CYS A 218 -34.86 -17.86 5.03
CA CYS A 218 -34.91 -17.55 3.60
C CYS A 218 -36.06 -18.25 2.88
N SER A 219 -37.05 -18.76 3.63
CA SER A 219 -38.29 -19.27 3.04
C SER A 219 -39.00 -18.18 2.22
N PRO A 220 -39.88 -18.58 1.27
CA PRO A 220 -40.63 -17.62 0.45
C PRO A 220 -41.33 -16.55 1.27
N ASP A 221 -41.89 -16.91 2.43
CA ASP A 221 -42.56 -15.99 3.35
C ASP A 221 -41.58 -14.99 3.98
N GLN A 222 -40.37 -15.42 4.33
CA GLN A 222 -39.32 -14.54 4.87
C GLN A 222 -38.74 -13.60 3.81
N LEU A 223 -38.61 -14.05 2.56
CA LEU A 223 -38.17 -13.20 1.46
C LEU A 223 -39.26 -12.24 0.98
N ALA A 224 -40.54 -12.62 1.10
CA ALA A 224 -41.67 -11.77 0.73
C ALA A 224 -41.72 -10.46 1.55
N THR A 225 -41.25 -10.48 2.79
CA THR A 225 -41.16 -9.30 3.66
C THR A 225 -40.01 -8.35 3.28
N SER A 226 -39.09 -8.78 2.42
CA SER A 226 -37.98 -7.93 1.95
C SER A 226 -38.39 -7.09 0.73
N PRO A 227 -37.86 -5.86 0.58
CA PRO A 227 -38.01 -5.07 -0.64
C PRO A 227 -37.56 -5.85 -1.87
N VAL A 228 -38.30 -5.74 -2.99
CA VAL A 228 -38.03 -6.50 -4.23
C VAL A 228 -36.57 -6.37 -4.69
N GLN A 229 -36.00 -5.16 -4.56
CA GLN A 229 -34.61 -4.86 -4.94
C GLN A 229 -33.57 -5.59 -4.08
N GLN A 230 -33.92 -6.01 -2.85
CA GLN A 230 -33.02 -6.69 -1.91
C GLN A 230 -33.24 -8.21 -1.86
N ARG A 231 -34.33 -8.73 -2.43
CA ARG A 231 -34.67 -10.15 -2.37
C ARG A 231 -33.59 -11.04 -2.99
N GLY A 232 -33.05 -10.66 -4.15
CA GLY A 232 -31.97 -11.39 -4.82
C GLY A 232 -30.70 -11.46 -3.95
N TYR A 233 -30.24 -10.30 -3.47
CA TYR A 233 -29.07 -10.23 -2.58
C TYR A 233 -29.25 -11.03 -1.28
N ARG A 234 -30.44 -10.98 -0.68
CA ARG A 234 -30.74 -11.73 0.54
C ARG A 234 -30.78 -13.24 0.29
N LEU A 235 -31.31 -13.67 -0.86
CA LEU A 235 -31.27 -15.06 -1.30
C LEU A 235 -29.82 -15.55 -1.47
N ASP A 236 -28.97 -14.74 -2.10
CA ASP A 236 -27.55 -15.09 -2.30
C ASP A 236 -26.80 -15.24 -0.97
N LEU A 237 -27.01 -14.30 -0.03
CA LEU A 237 -26.44 -14.39 1.33
C LEU A 237 -26.92 -15.64 2.08
N CYS A 238 -28.20 -15.93 1.96
CA CYS A 238 -28.83 -17.11 2.55
C CYS A 238 -28.22 -18.41 2.04
N GLU A 239 -28.02 -18.53 0.73
CA GLU A 239 -27.38 -19.69 0.14
C GLU A 239 -25.92 -19.85 0.56
N LEU A 240 -25.26 -18.75 0.94
CA LEU A 240 -23.88 -18.75 1.41
C LEU A 240 -23.77 -19.09 2.91
N ILE A 241 -24.67 -18.57 3.74
CA ILE A 241 -24.67 -18.79 5.21
C ILE A 241 -25.20 -20.19 5.56
N CYS A 242 -26.21 -20.68 4.84
CA CYS A 242 -26.83 -21.97 5.11
C CYS A 242 -26.12 -23.15 4.43
N ARG A 243 -24.84 -23.01 4.08
CA ARG A 243 -23.99 -24.13 3.72
C ARG A 243 -22.95 -24.32 4.79
N GLU A 244 -22.62 -25.56 5.05
CA GLU A 244 -21.53 -25.85 5.97
C GLU A 244 -20.20 -25.39 5.34
N PRO A 245 -19.43 -24.50 5.98
CA PRO A 245 -18.25 -23.93 5.36
C PRO A 245 -17.17 -25.00 5.17
N LEU A 246 -16.49 -24.97 4.03
CA LEU A 246 -15.37 -25.88 3.74
C LEU A 246 -14.02 -25.35 4.21
N PHE A 247 -13.91 -24.03 4.38
CA PHE A 247 -12.67 -23.38 4.74
C PHE A 247 -12.93 -22.13 5.58
N GLU A 248 -11.92 -21.73 6.33
CA GLU A 248 -11.79 -20.41 6.93
C GLU A 248 -10.68 -19.65 6.21
N GLN A 249 -10.94 -18.39 5.84
CA GLN A 249 -9.92 -17.48 5.33
C GLN A 249 -9.72 -16.34 6.33
N LYS A 250 -8.46 -16.07 6.70
CA LYS A 250 -8.07 -14.96 7.58
C LYS A 250 -7.02 -14.11 6.88
N THR A 251 -7.20 -12.80 6.94
CA THR A 251 -6.23 -11.81 6.47
C THR A 251 -5.81 -10.92 7.62
N SER A 252 -4.52 -10.71 7.80
CA SER A 252 -3.97 -9.77 8.76
C SER A 252 -2.77 -9.02 8.18
N VAL A 253 -2.44 -7.89 8.81
CA VAL A 253 -1.21 -7.16 8.54
C VAL A 253 -0.36 -7.16 9.81
N GLU A 254 0.92 -7.46 9.63
CA GLU A 254 1.91 -7.55 10.70
C GLU A 254 3.14 -6.73 10.36
N ILE A 255 3.76 -6.18 11.40
CA ILE A 255 5.05 -5.50 11.27
C ILE A 255 6.15 -6.55 11.16
N SER A 256 6.98 -6.44 10.14
CA SER A 256 8.19 -7.26 9.97
C SER A 256 9.44 -6.40 10.16
N PRO A 257 10.05 -6.42 11.37
CA PRO A 257 11.29 -5.68 11.65
C PRO A 257 12.42 -6.05 10.69
N GLU A 258 12.57 -7.33 10.37
CA GLU A 258 13.63 -7.85 9.52
C GLU A 258 13.56 -7.27 8.11
N ARG A 259 12.36 -7.26 7.51
CA ARG A 259 12.15 -6.71 6.17
C ARG A 259 12.31 -5.19 6.16
N PHE A 260 11.82 -4.51 7.19
CA PHE A 260 12.04 -3.07 7.35
C PHE A 260 13.53 -2.73 7.44
N PHE A 261 14.28 -3.42 8.31
CA PHE A 261 15.71 -3.16 8.48
C PHE A 261 16.54 -3.57 7.27
N HIS A 262 16.13 -4.59 6.53
CA HIS A 262 16.74 -4.93 5.24
C HIS A 262 16.63 -3.78 4.24
N PHE A 263 15.42 -3.20 4.12
CA PHE A 263 15.18 -2.01 3.30
C PHE A 263 16.00 -0.79 3.76
N THR A 264 15.99 -0.46 5.04
CA THR A 264 16.74 0.72 5.52
C THR A 264 18.25 0.52 5.39
N LYS A 265 18.75 -0.71 5.56
CA LYS A 265 20.17 -1.02 5.35
C LYS A 265 20.58 -0.84 3.89
N SER A 266 19.72 -1.23 2.94
CA SER A 266 19.97 -1.01 1.52
C SER A 266 20.02 0.49 1.20
N LEU A 267 19.11 1.29 1.77
CA LEU A 267 19.13 2.75 1.64
C LEU A 267 20.38 3.39 2.24
N SER A 268 20.75 3.04 3.48
CA SER A 268 21.95 3.55 4.14
C SER A 268 23.24 3.24 3.38
N SER A 269 23.25 2.18 2.57
CA SER A 269 24.39 1.79 1.74
C SER A 269 24.41 2.51 0.40
N LEU A 270 23.25 2.93 -0.12
CA LEU A 270 23.12 3.65 -1.38
C LEU A 270 23.31 5.16 -1.23
N VAL A 271 23.05 5.73 -0.07
CA VAL A 271 22.99 7.19 0.13
C VAL A 271 24.21 7.66 0.92
N THR A 272 24.82 8.78 0.51
CA THR A 272 25.91 9.42 1.27
C THR A 272 25.44 9.85 2.67
N ALA A 273 26.39 10.20 3.54
CA ALA A 273 26.05 10.51 4.93
C ALA A 273 25.16 11.75 5.10
N ASP A 274 25.37 12.69 4.21
CA ASP A 274 24.71 13.96 4.00
C ASP A 274 23.85 13.95 2.74
N GLY A 275 23.39 12.76 2.32
CA GLY A 275 22.51 12.58 1.18
C GLY A 275 21.03 12.61 1.55
N LEU A 276 20.19 12.67 0.51
CA LEU A 276 18.73 12.70 0.62
C LEU A 276 18.10 11.41 0.09
N ILE A 277 17.17 10.87 0.86
CA ILE A 277 16.19 9.88 0.40
C ILE A 277 14.89 10.62 0.10
N PHE A 278 14.39 10.52 -1.13
CA PHE A 278 13.15 11.17 -1.55
C PHE A 278 12.14 10.11 -2.00
N PHE A 279 11.00 10.04 -1.33
CA PHE A 279 9.88 9.20 -1.74
C PHE A 279 8.93 10.04 -2.60
N GLY A 280 9.06 9.94 -3.92
CA GLY A 280 8.13 10.51 -4.89
C GLY A 280 6.92 9.60 -5.04
N ALA A 281 5.89 9.86 -4.25
CA ALA A 281 4.67 9.06 -4.24
C ALA A 281 3.55 9.75 -5.03
N CYS A 282 2.92 9.00 -5.95
CA CYS A 282 1.67 9.36 -6.58
C CYS A 282 0.53 8.75 -5.75
N ASN A 283 -0.34 9.61 -5.23
CA ASN A 283 -1.61 9.21 -4.64
C ASN A 283 -2.68 9.92 -5.46
N PRO A 284 -3.14 9.30 -6.58
CA PRO A 284 -4.24 9.87 -7.33
C PRO A 284 -5.41 9.92 -6.34
N GLY A 285 -6.06 11.07 -6.20
CA GLY A 285 -7.30 11.23 -5.44
C GLY A 285 -8.45 10.44 -6.07
N SER A 286 -8.27 9.13 -6.20
CA SER A 286 -9.30 8.16 -6.54
C SER A 286 -10.40 8.37 -5.52
N ALA A 287 -11.57 8.81 -5.99
CA ALA A 287 -12.75 8.94 -5.15
C ALA A 287 -12.82 7.70 -4.27
N ALA A 288 -12.79 7.91 -2.95
CA ALA A 288 -12.79 6.83 -2.00
C ALA A 288 -13.90 5.85 -2.41
N PRO A 289 -13.59 4.58 -2.75
CA PRO A 289 -14.64 3.58 -2.65
C PRO A 289 -15.18 3.74 -1.23
N VAL A 290 -16.50 3.75 -1.09
CA VAL A 290 -17.18 3.79 0.22
C VAL A 290 -16.70 2.56 0.99
N LYS A 291 -15.55 2.68 1.64
CA LYS A 291 -14.81 1.57 2.20
C LYS A 291 -15.26 1.45 3.65
N VAL A 292 -15.77 0.27 3.95
CA VAL A 292 -15.76 -0.33 5.28
C VAL A 292 -14.45 0.06 5.98
N LEU A 293 -14.51 0.49 7.24
CA LEU A 293 -13.34 0.76 8.08
C LEU A 293 -12.43 -0.48 8.15
N GLU A 294 -11.58 -0.69 7.15
CA GLU A 294 -10.35 -1.45 7.29
C GLU A 294 -9.43 -0.53 8.09
N LYS A 295 -8.92 -1.00 9.25
CA LYS A 295 -7.90 -0.26 10.02
C LYS A 295 -6.80 0.17 9.05
N ASP A 296 -6.41 1.43 9.07
CA ASP A 296 -5.35 1.94 8.20
C ASP A 296 -4.05 1.17 8.52
N GLU A 297 -3.69 0.24 7.63
CA GLU A 297 -2.56 -0.69 7.81
C GLU A 297 -1.24 0.07 7.98
N THR A 298 -1.18 1.32 7.50
CA THR A 298 -0.04 2.20 7.61
C THR A 298 0.14 2.79 9.02
N GLU A 299 -0.94 2.89 9.81
CA GLU A 299 -0.86 3.27 11.23
C GLU A 299 -0.06 2.26 12.06
N LEU A 300 0.08 1.01 11.59
CA LEU A 300 0.84 -0.01 12.31
C LEU A 300 2.33 0.32 12.38
N LEU A 301 2.95 0.74 11.25
CA LEU A 301 4.39 1.04 11.23
C LEU A 301 4.74 2.30 12.03
N ILE A 302 3.93 3.35 11.89
CA ILE A 302 4.19 4.65 12.55
C ILE A 302 4.11 4.52 14.08
N ASN A 303 3.17 3.70 14.57
CA ASN A 303 3.02 3.43 16.00
C ASN A 303 3.99 2.36 16.53
N SER A 304 4.87 1.82 15.69
CA SER A 304 5.84 0.80 16.11
C SER A 304 7.02 1.39 16.89
N THR A 305 7.63 0.59 17.75
CA THR A 305 8.85 0.96 18.49
C THR A 305 10.13 0.76 17.66
N LEU A 306 10.03 0.48 16.35
CA LEU A 306 11.19 0.33 15.48
C LEU A 306 12.03 1.61 15.44
N ALA A 307 13.35 1.43 15.32
CA ALA A 307 14.31 2.54 15.35
C ALA A 307 14.10 3.50 16.56
N HIS A 308 13.76 2.94 17.73
CA HIS A 308 13.50 3.69 18.97
C HIS A 308 12.24 4.60 18.91
N GLY A 309 11.24 4.20 18.12
CA GLY A 309 9.95 4.89 17.96
C GLY A 309 9.07 4.90 19.23
N PRO A 310 7.87 5.51 19.17
CA PRO A 310 7.04 5.73 17.97
C PRO A 310 7.46 6.91 17.08
N HIS A 311 7.08 6.85 15.81
CA HIS A 311 7.38 7.87 14.79
C HIS A 311 6.10 8.42 14.17
N GLN A 312 6.08 9.70 13.79
CA GLN A 312 4.86 10.34 13.31
C GLN A 312 4.49 9.96 11.87
N SER A 313 5.45 9.49 11.09
CA SER A 313 5.23 8.98 9.74
C SER A 313 6.34 8.04 9.28
N TYR A 314 6.14 7.37 8.14
CA TYR A 314 7.15 6.48 7.58
C TYR A 314 8.45 7.21 7.20
N VAL A 315 8.38 8.47 6.75
CA VAL A 315 9.60 9.29 6.51
C VAL A 315 10.38 9.55 7.80
N HIS A 316 9.71 9.71 8.95
CA HIS A 316 10.38 9.84 10.25
C HIS A 316 11.06 8.52 10.66
N LEU A 317 10.34 7.41 10.53
CA LEU A 317 10.85 6.08 10.83
C LEU A 317 12.07 5.74 9.96
N VAL A 318 12.02 6.00 8.65
CA VAL A 318 13.16 5.80 7.74
C VAL A 318 14.31 6.74 8.07
N SER A 319 14.07 8.01 8.36
CA SER A 319 15.12 8.96 8.74
C SER A 319 15.84 8.50 10.01
N ALA A 320 15.09 8.06 11.03
CA ALA A 320 15.63 7.52 12.27
C ALA A 320 16.43 6.23 12.06
N ALA A 321 15.92 5.31 11.23
CA ALA A 321 16.56 4.03 10.96
C ALA A 321 17.83 4.15 10.10
N THR A 322 17.82 5.07 9.12
CA THR A 322 18.94 5.23 8.17
C THR A 322 19.98 6.25 8.64
N GLY A 323 19.60 7.17 9.53
CA GLY A 323 20.41 8.32 9.91
C GLY A 323 20.58 9.34 8.78
N ARG A 324 19.63 9.41 7.84
CA ARG A 324 19.65 10.29 6.65
C ARG A 324 18.45 11.20 6.59
N ILE A 325 18.60 12.28 5.81
CA ILE A 325 17.48 13.16 5.52
C ILE A 325 16.52 12.42 4.61
N THR A 326 15.26 12.35 5.01
CA THR A 326 14.20 11.68 4.25
C THR A 326 13.07 12.65 3.97
N ALA A 327 12.55 12.63 2.75
CA ALA A 327 11.44 13.48 2.32
C ALA A 327 10.35 12.66 1.63
N GLY A 328 9.09 13.05 1.83
CA GLY A 328 7.92 12.44 1.19
C GLY A 328 6.77 13.44 1.01
N PRO A 329 5.81 13.17 0.12
CA PRO A 329 4.69 14.05 -0.16
C PRO A 329 3.75 14.18 1.04
N ILE A 330 3.19 15.37 1.22
CA ILE A 330 2.03 15.59 2.08
C ILE A 330 0.80 15.72 1.17
N GLY A 331 -0.26 14.97 1.49
CA GLY A 331 -1.54 15.01 0.78
C GLY A 331 -1.50 14.38 -0.62
N GLN A 332 -2.56 14.64 -1.40
CA GLN A 332 -2.68 14.14 -2.77
C GLN A 332 -1.51 14.58 -3.66
N SER A 333 -1.10 13.70 -4.56
CA SER A 333 0.10 13.89 -5.37
C SER A 333 -0.05 13.15 -6.69
N SER A 334 0.10 13.86 -7.81
CA SER A 334 0.16 13.27 -9.15
C SER A 334 1.59 12.94 -9.56
N ALA A 335 1.75 12.24 -10.69
CA ALA A 335 3.06 11.99 -11.28
C ALA A 335 3.81 13.29 -11.64
N GLU A 336 3.09 14.33 -12.07
CA GLU A 336 3.66 15.65 -12.38
C GLU A 336 4.11 16.39 -11.11
N ASP A 337 3.36 16.23 -10.01
CA ASP A 337 3.71 16.82 -8.72
C ASP A 337 5.04 16.28 -8.18
N ILE A 338 5.35 15.00 -8.41
CA ILE A 338 6.64 14.41 -8.04
C ILE A 338 7.78 15.20 -8.70
N VAL A 339 7.70 15.40 -10.02
CA VAL A 339 8.72 16.14 -10.78
C VAL A 339 8.83 17.58 -10.29
N ASN A 340 7.69 18.26 -10.17
CA ASN A 340 7.64 19.66 -9.77
C ASN A 340 8.23 19.87 -8.36
N ARG A 341 7.89 19.00 -7.40
CA ARG A 341 8.41 19.07 -6.02
C ARG A 341 9.93 18.88 -6.00
N VAL A 342 10.46 17.88 -6.70
CA VAL A 342 11.91 17.67 -6.78
C VAL A 342 12.62 18.88 -7.39
N ILE A 343 12.13 19.41 -8.52
CA ILE A 343 12.74 20.59 -9.16
C ILE A 343 12.66 21.81 -8.25
N MET A 344 11.51 22.08 -7.63
CA MET A 344 11.35 23.18 -6.69
C MET A 344 12.30 23.04 -5.50
N PHE A 345 12.47 21.82 -4.98
CA PHE A 345 13.32 21.55 -3.84
C PHE A 345 14.80 21.80 -4.18
N GLU A 346 15.28 21.21 -5.28
CA GLU A 346 16.67 21.37 -5.74
C GLU A 346 16.99 22.81 -6.19
N THR A 347 15.97 23.62 -6.50
CA THR A 347 16.13 25.04 -6.81
C THR A 347 15.99 25.97 -5.60
N GLY A 348 15.93 25.40 -4.38
CA GLY A 348 15.88 26.17 -3.13
C GLY A 348 14.53 26.85 -2.87
N ARG A 349 13.46 26.45 -3.57
CA ARG A 349 12.10 26.95 -3.31
C ARG A 349 11.50 26.25 -2.09
N ALA A 350 10.62 26.98 -1.40
CA ALA A 350 9.91 26.46 -0.24
C ALA A 350 9.01 25.27 -0.62
N GLN A 351 9.05 24.22 0.20
CA GLN A 351 8.29 22.99 0.06
C GLN A 351 7.20 22.93 1.12
N TYR A 352 5.97 23.22 0.72
CA TYR A 352 4.82 23.23 1.63
C TYR A 352 4.12 21.86 1.68
N ASN A 353 4.25 21.07 0.63
CA ASN A 353 3.62 19.75 0.49
C ASN A 353 4.66 18.62 0.53
N LEU A 354 5.74 18.83 1.29
CA LEU A 354 6.73 17.80 1.59
C LEU A 354 6.98 17.74 3.09
N CYS A 355 6.90 16.54 3.64
CA CYS A 355 7.39 16.23 4.96
C CYS A 355 8.89 15.96 4.83
N ILE A 356 9.72 16.81 5.44
CA ILE A 356 11.18 16.70 5.37
C ILE A 356 11.70 16.46 6.78
N VAL A 357 12.34 15.32 6.98
CA VAL A 357 12.85 14.89 8.28
C VAL A 357 14.36 14.78 8.20
N ALA A 358 15.05 15.54 9.04
CA ALA A 358 16.47 15.37 9.30
C ALA A 358 16.66 14.35 10.44
N PRO A 359 17.74 13.54 10.40
CA PRO A 359 18.01 12.58 11.46
C PRO A 359 18.26 13.32 12.78
N ALA A 360 17.72 12.78 13.88
CA ALA A 360 18.02 13.31 15.21
C ALA A 360 19.53 13.26 15.46
N ALA A 361 20.09 14.34 16.02
CA ALA A 361 21.48 14.30 16.48
C ALA A 361 21.59 13.22 17.56
N LYS A 362 22.50 12.26 17.37
CA LYS A 362 22.79 11.22 18.36
C LYS A 362 23.52 11.80 19.57
#